data_AF-A0A1J5RFB0-F1
#
_entry.id   AF-A0A1J5RFB0-F1
#
_cell.length_a   1.000
_cell.length_b   1.000
_cell.length_c   1.000
_cell.angle_alpha   90.00
_cell.angle_beta   90.00
_cell.angle_gamma   90.00
#
_symmetry.space_group_name_H-M   'P 1'
#
loop_
_entity.id
_entity.type
_entity.pdbx_description
1 polymer ?
#
loop_
_entity_poly.entity_id
_entity_poly.type
_entity_poly.pdbx_seq_one_letter_code
_entity_poly.pdbx_strand_id
1 'polypeptide(L)'
;MSPQEFQDLVDRYGDDLALWPDGVPPQVRALVRDCSEAQEILEQARALKCRLMDLGGQAPHLFADRVVDLALALDPPDFFRDLLLN
;
A
#
# COMPACT_ATOMS: atom_id res chain seq x y z
N MET A 1 -14.66 0.25 17.79
CA MET A 1 -13.27 0.27 17.31
C MET A 1 -12.52 1.28 18.13
N SER A 2 -11.38 0.91 18.70
CA SER A 2 -10.47 1.82 19.40
C SER A 2 -9.47 2.46 18.42
N PRO A 3 -8.81 3.57 18.80
CA PRO A 3 -7.69 4.12 18.04
C PRO A 3 -6.56 3.11 17.80
N GLN A 4 -6.28 2.23 18.76
CA GLN A 4 -5.27 1.18 18.61
C GLN A 4 -5.66 0.14 17.55
N GLU A 5 -6.90 -0.34 17.56
CA GLU A 5 -7.39 -1.27 16.52
C GLU A 5 -7.38 -0.62 15.13
N PHE A 6 -7.58 0.70 15.07
CA PHE A 6 -7.46 1.46 13.83
C PHE A 6 -6.01 1.60 13.38
N GLN A 7 -5.07 1.87 14.29
CA GLN A 7 -3.62 1.88 14.02
C GLN A 7 -3.18 0.56 13.38
N ASP A 8 -3.58 -0.58 13.95
CA ASP A 8 -3.22 -1.90 13.41
C ASP A 8 -3.72 -2.10 11.97
N LEU A 9 -4.87 -1.52 11.61
CA LEU A 9 -5.40 -1.57 10.24
C LEU A 9 -4.62 -0.63 9.30
N VAL A 10 -4.26 0.56 9.74
CA VAL A 10 -3.43 1.51 8.97
C VAL A 10 -2.03 0.93 8.73
N ASP A 11 -1.42 0.30 9.73
CA ASP A 11 -0.11 -0.35 9.58
C ASP A 11 -0.15 -1.52 8.58
N ARG A 12 -1.29 -2.21 8.49
CA ARG A 12 -1.47 -3.35 7.58
C ARG A 12 -1.81 -2.92 6.15
N TYR A 13 -2.69 -1.96 5.97
CA TYR A 13 -3.28 -1.62 4.66
C TYR A 13 -2.84 -0.25 4.12
N GLY A 14 -2.16 0.55 4.94
CA GLY A 14 -1.67 1.87 4.58
C GLY A 14 -2.65 3.01 4.86
N ASP A 15 -2.15 4.21 4.58
CA ASP A 15 -2.79 5.51 4.85
C ASP A 15 -3.99 5.83 3.95
N ASP A 16 -4.06 5.20 2.78
CA ASP A 16 -5.14 5.39 1.82
C ASP A 16 -6.25 4.35 2.03
N LEU A 17 -7.26 4.79 2.77
CA LEU A 17 -8.44 3.97 3.09
C LEU A 17 -9.18 3.48 1.84
N ALA A 18 -9.10 4.19 0.71
CA ALA A 18 -9.77 3.78 -0.52
C ALA A 18 -9.14 2.54 -1.16
N LEU A 19 -7.89 2.22 -0.82
CA LEU A 19 -7.14 1.08 -1.32
C LEU A 19 -7.27 -0.16 -0.43
N TRP A 20 -8.03 -0.09 0.65
CA TRP A 20 -8.21 -1.22 1.56
C TRP A 20 -9.00 -2.35 0.87
N PRO A 21 -8.55 -3.61 0.99
CA PRO A 21 -9.05 -4.73 0.18
C PRO A 21 -10.54 -5.03 0.36
N ASP A 22 -11.06 -4.89 1.58
CA ASP A 22 -12.47 -5.13 1.91
C ASP A 22 -13.30 -3.83 1.95
N GLY A 23 -12.72 -2.74 1.46
CA GLY A 23 -13.23 -1.39 1.64
C GLY A 23 -13.15 -0.92 3.10
N VAL A 24 -13.69 0.28 3.35
CA VAL A 24 -13.61 0.92 4.66
C VAL A 24 -14.82 0.58 5.53
N PRO A 25 -14.65 -0.07 6.69
CA PRO A 25 -15.75 -0.32 7.61
C PRO A 25 -16.45 0.99 8.05
N PRO A 26 -17.79 1.05 8.19
CA PRO A 26 -18.49 2.26 8.63
C PRO A 26 -17.97 2.83 9.96
N GLN A 27 -17.58 1.96 10.88
CA GLN A 27 -16.98 2.32 12.17
C GLN A 27 -15.64 3.06 12.04
N VAL A 28 -14.85 2.77 11.01
CA VAL A 28 -13.60 3.49 10.72
C VAL A 28 -13.92 4.92 10.29
N ARG A 29 -14.92 5.11 9.42
CA ARG A 29 -15.33 6.45 8.97
C ARG A 29 -15.84 7.30 10.13
N ALA A 30 -16.64 6.72 11.02
CA ALA A 30 -17.10 7.41 12.22
C ALA A 30 -15.93 7.77 13.15
N LEU A 31 -15.01 6.83 13.37
CA LEU A 31 -13.83 7.05 14.21
C LEU A 31 -12.95 8.17 13.66
N VAL A 32 -12.59 8.14 12.38
CA VAL A 32 -11.76 9.19 11.74
C VAL A 32 -12.44 10.56 11.78
N ARG A 33 -13.77 10.62 11.68
CA ARG A 33 -14.51 11.88 11.77
C ARG A 33 -14.51 12.45 13.20
N ASP A 34 -14.71 11.59 14.19
CA ASP A 34 -15.07 12.02 15.55
C ASP A 34 -13.91 11.92 16.56
N CYS A 35 -12.78 11.31 16.20
CA CYS A 35 -11.64 11.09 17.09
C CYS A 35 -10.36 11.73 16.54
N SER A 36 -9.78 12.66 17.30
CA SER A 36 -8.53 13.34 16.93
C SER A 36 -7.34 12.38 16.85
N GLU A 37 -7.27 11.40 17.76
CA GLU A 37 -6.20 10.39 17.76
C GLU A 37 -6.21 9.58 16.46
N ALA A 38 -7.39 9.20 15.95
CA ALA A 38 -7.50 8.52 14.66
C ALA A 38 -7.09 9.41 13.47
N GLN A 39 -7.32 10.73 13.55
CA GLN A 39 -6.86 11.66 12.54
C GLN A 39 -5.32 11.80 12.56
N GLU A 40 -4.73 11.87 13.75
CA GLU A 40 -3.28 11.93 13.94
C GLU A 40 -2.58 10.67 13.39
N ILE A 41 -3.18 9.48 13.61
CA ILE A 41 -2.67 8.22 13.05
C ILE A 41 -2.55 8.30 11.51
N LEU A 42 -3.59 8.77 10.82
CA LEU A 42 -3.57 8.91 9.36
C LEU A 42 -2.54 9.93 8.89
N GLU A 43 -2.42 11.05 9.61
CA GLU A 43 -1.45 12.09 9.27
C GLU A 43 -0.01 11.59 9.45
N GLN A 44 0.28 10.86 10.53
CA GLN A 44 1.59 10.28 10.77
C GLN A 44 1.95 9.24 9.68
N ALA A 45 1.01 8.38 9.30
CA ALA A 45 1.23 7.39 8.23
C ALA A 45 1.53 8.08 6.89
N ARG A 46 0.79 9.14 6.53
CA ARG A 46 1.05 9.96 5.34
C ARG A 46 2.41 10.63 5.37
N ALA A 47 2.73 11.29 6.49
CA ALA A 47 4.00 11.97 6.67
C ALA A 47 5.19 11.00 6.57
N LEU A 48 5.05 9.80 7.14
CA LEU A 48 6.06 8.74 7.04
C LEU A 48 6.24 8.29 5.59
N LYS A 49 5.15 8.01 4.87
CA LYS A 49 5.19 7.65 3.45
C LYS A 49 5.89 8.71 2.59
N CYS A 50 5.55 9.99 2.76
CA CYS A 50 6.21 11.09 2.06
C CYS A 50 7.72 11.11 2.35
N ARG A 51 8.13 10.98 3.63
CA ARG A 51 9.55 10.93 3.99
C ARG A 51 10.27 9.75 3.35
N LEU A 52 9.64 8.57 3.31
CA LEU A 52 10.22 7.38 2.67
C LEU A 52 10.36 7.55 1.16
N MET A 53 9.40 8.19 0.50
CA MET A 53 9.48 8.53 -0.92
C MET A 53 10.59 9.55 -1.19
N ASP A 54 10.71 10.56 -0.33
CA ASP A 54 11.75 11.59 -0.43
C ASP A 54 13.16 11.05 -0.19
N LEU A 55 13.29 9.94 0.55
CA LEU A 55 14.58 9.28 0.78
C LEU A 55 15.24 8.77 -0.51
N GLY A 56 14.49 8.68 -1.63
CA GLY A 56 15.01 8.87 -2.98
C GLY A 56 16.35 8.19 -3.28
N GLY A 57 16.49 6.89 -3.03
CA GLY A 57 17.62 6.12 -3.52
C GLY A 57 17.41 5.80 -5.01
N GLN A 58 18.35 6.18 -5.88
CA GLN A 58 18.38 5.59 -7.22
C GLN A 58 18.57 4.08 -7.07
N ALA A 59 17.66 3.30 -7.65
CA ALA A 59 17.87 1.88 -7.80
C ALA A 59 19.22 1.65 -8.50
N PRO A 60 19.98 0.60 -8.16
CA PRO A 60 21.23 0.29 -8.85
C PRO A 60 21.04 0.29 -10.37
N HIS A 61 22.08 0.71 -11.10
CA HIS A 61 22.10 0.64 -12.55
C HIS A 61 21.67 -0.78 -13.02
N LEU A 62 20.76 -0.85 -14.00
CA LEU A 62 20.14 -2.08 -14.53
C LEU A 62 19.22 -2.84 -13.55
N PHE A 63 18.79 -2.25 -12.43
CA PHE A 63 17.84 -2.93 -11.54
C PHE A 63 16.51 -3.26 -12.25
N ALA A 64 15.99 -2.31 -13.05
CA ALA A 64 14.78 -2.53 -13.82
C ALA A 64 14.95 -3.67 -14.84
N ASP A 65 16.06 -3.67 -15.58
CA ASP A 65 16.36 -4.72 -16.57
C ASP A 65 16.46 -6.09 -15.90
N ARG A 66 17.13 -6.19 -14.74
CA ARG A 66 17.22 -7.44 -13.97
C ARG A 66 15.88 -7.94 -13.46
N VAL A 67 14.97 -7.04 -13.09
CA VAL A 67 13.59 -7.40 -12.67
C VAL A 67 12.81 -7.94 -13.88
N VAL A 68 12.93 -7.29 -15.04
CA VAL A 68 12.28 -7.73 -16.28
C VAL A 68 12.83 -9.08 -16.73
N ASP A 69 14.14 -9.25 -16.78
CA ASP A 69 14.79 -10.52 -17.14
C ASP A 69 14.34 -11.66 -16.23
N LEU A 70 14.24 -11.40 -14.91
CA LEU A 70 13.75 -12.39 -13.96
C LEU A 70 12.27 -12.71 -14.19
N ALA A 71 11.42 -11.70 -14.43
CA ALA A 71 10.00 -11.89 -14.68
C ALA A 71 9.75 -12.71 -15.97
N LEU A 72 10.58 -12.53 -16.99
CA LEU A 72 10.55 -13.30 -18.24
C LEU A 72 11.08 -14.72 -18.08
N ALA A 73 12.04 -14.94 -17.16
CA ALA A 73 12.61 -16.26 -16.88
C ALA A 73 11.74 -17.12 -15.95
N LEU A 74 10.88 -16.49 -15.15
CA LEU A 74 9.84 -17.18 -14.39
C LEU A 74 8.72 -17.60 -15.35
N ASP A 75 8.28 -18.85 -15.25
CA ASP A 75 7.14 -19.35 -16.04
C ASP A 75 5.94 -18.42 -15.74
N PRO A 76 5.31 -17.80 -16.75
CA PRO A 76 4.24 -16.86 -16.49
C PRO A 76 3.13 -17.58 -15.70
N PRO A 77 2.60 -16.98 -14.62
CA PRO A 77 1.42 -17.52 -13.97
C PRO A 77 0.33 -17.70 -15.03
N ASP A 78 -0.46 -18.79 -14.93
CA ASP A 78 -1.43 -19.21 -15.97
C ASP A 78 -2.29 -18.06 -16.53
N PHE A 79 -2.57 -17.04 -15.72
CA PHE A 79 -3.27 -15.80 -16.10
C PHE A 79 -2.67 -15.03 -17.30
N PHE A 80 -1.33 -15.01 -17.47
CA PHE A 80 -0.68 -14.31 -18.59
C PHE A 80 -0.62 -15.14 -19.88
N ARG A 81 -0.84 -16.45 -19.78
CA ARG A 81 -0.81 -17.36 -20.94
C ARG A 81 -1.98 -17.09 -21.89
N ASP A 82 -3.12 -16.66 -21.36
CA ASP A 82 -4.33 -16.38 -22.11
C ASP A 82 -4.32 -15.01 -22.81
N LEU A 83 -3.47 -14.07 -22.36
CA LEU A 83 -3.42 -12.70 -22.90
C LEU A 83 -2.42 -12.53 -24.06
N LEU A 84 -1.48 -13.45 -24.23
CA LEU A 84 -0.45 -13.42 -25.28
C LEU A 84 -0.82 -14.27 -26.52
N LEU A 85 -1.98 -14.93 -26.49
CA LEU A 85 -2.47 -15.80 -27.57
C LEU A 85 -3.69 -15.22 -28.33
N ASN A 86 -4.05 -13.95 -28.10
CA ASN A 86 -5.05 -13.20 -28.87
C ASN A 86 -4.47 -11.92 -29.46
#